data_AF-A0A2E0SFI4-F1
#
_entry.id   AF-A0A2E0SFI4-F1
#
_cell.length_a   1.000
_cell.length_b   1.000
_cell.length_c   1.000
_cell.angle_alpha   90.00
_cell.angle_beta   90.00
_cell.angle_gamma   90.00
#
_symmetry.space_group_name_H-M   'P 1'
#
loop_
_entity.id
_entity.type
_entity.pdbx_description
1 polymer ?
#
loop_
_entity_poly.entity_id
_entity_poly.type
_entity_poly.pdbx_seq_one_letter_code
_entity_poly.pdbx_strand_id
1 'polypeptide(L)'
;MSTFQDWEPVNIGGGKIVNDKKNIYKSSIEKKTQNTPGNKLFHKLDNDDGSDEKIVIEKVSYNVSKDIQTKRNMAKLSQKDLAKNLNLPVNIITDIENGKSTNNKGLINKINKFLDSKIKNNN
;
A
#
# COMPACT_ATOMS: atom_id res chain seq x y z
N MET A 1 40.04 25.54 20.65
CA MET A 1 39.38 26.60 19.85
C MET A 1 38.93 25.94 18.55
N SER A 2 37.60 25.83 18.39
CA SER A 2 36.80 25.40 17.24
C SER A 2 37.47 24.72 16.03
N THR A 3 37.21 23.42 15.83
CA THR A 3 37.32 22.77 14.52
C THR A 3 36.08 23.15 13.72
N PHE A 4 36.23 24.08 12.78
CA PHE A 4 35.12 24.52 11.94
C PHE A 4 34.79 23.44 10.91
N GLN A 5 33.51 23.14 10.81
CA GLN A 5 32.95 22.19 9.84
C GLN A 5 32.70 22.97 8.54
N ASP A 6 33.64 22.91 7.59
CA ASP A 6 33.56 23.64 6.32
C ASP A 6 32.62 22.93 5.33
N TRP A 7 31.32 23.00 5.58
CA TRP A 7 30.33 22.45 4.64
C TRP A 7 29.84 23.54 3.69
N GLU A 8 30.28 23.47 2.43
CA GLU A 8 29.68 24.23 1.35
C GLU A 8 28.28 23.68 1.02
N PRO A 9 27.25 24.54 0.89
CA PRO A 9 25.90 24.09 0.60
C PRO A 9 25.79 23.53 -0.81
N VAL A 10 25.43 22.25 -0.92
CA VAL A 10 25.10 21.60 -2.19
C VAL A 10 23.70 22.03 -2.61
N ASN A 11 23.60 22.85 -3.65
CA ASN A 11 22.34 23.25 -4.25
C ASN A 11 21.71 22.09 -5.02
N ILE A 12 20.78 21.37 -4.41
CA ILE A 12 19.95 20.37 -5.07
C ILE A 12 18.79 21.09 -5.76
N GLY A 13 19.08 21.64 -6.94
CA GLY A 13 18.13 22.41 -7.74
C GLY A 13 18.73 22.73 -9.11
N GLY A 14 18.88 21.71 -9.95
CA GLY A 14 19.42 21.83 -11.30
C GLY A 14 18.48 22.59 -12.24
N GLY A 15 18.47 23.92 -12.16
CA GLY A 15 17.78 24.79 -13.09
C GLY A 15 18.73 25.86 -13.63
N LYS A 16 19.32 25.59 -14.79
CA LYS A 16 20.13 26.55 -15.56
C LYS A 16 19.32 27.82 -15.84
N ILE A 17 19.75 28.96 -15.31
CA ILE A 17 19.22 30.28 -15.67
C ILE A 17 19.78 30.60 -17.07
N VAL A 18 19.04 30.23 -18.10
CA VAL A 18 19.31 30.66 -19.47
C VAL A 18 18.55 31.96 -19.72
N ASN A 19 19.29 33.08 -19.74
CA ASN A 19 18.78 34.35 -20.24
C ASN A 19 18.79 34.31 -21.78
N ASP A 20 17.79 33.66 -22.39
CA ASP A 20 17.54 33.79 -23.82
C ASP A 20 16.10 34.24 -24.08
N LYS A 21 15.98 35.50 -24.52
CA LYS A 21 14.74 36.08 -25.02
C LYS A 21 14.52 35.51 -26.42
N LYS A 22 13.63 34.51 -26.54
CA LYS A 22 12.80 34.12 -27.70
C LYS A 22 12.62 32.60 -27.73
N ASN A 23 11.54 32.09 -27.15
CA ASN A 23 10.66 31.19 -27.91
C ASN A 23 9.30 31.04 -27.23
N ILE A 24 8.29 31.55 -27.91
CA ILE A 24 6.88 31.43 -27.57
C ILE A 24 6.43 30.07 -28.13
N TYR A 25 6.45 29.03 -27.31
CA TYR A 25 5.58 27.87 -27.50
C TYR A 25 5.03 27.46 -26.14
N LYS A 26 3.75 27.81 -25.92
CA LYS A 26 2.94 27.25 -24.83
C LYS A 26 2.75 25.76 -25.12
N SER A 27 3.63 24.90 -24.60
CA SER A 27 3.25 23.55 -24.26
C SER A 27 2.87 23.55 -22.78
N SER A 28 1.62 23.20 -22.51
CA SER A 28 1.10 22.99 -21.16
C SER A 28 1.80 21.78 -20.53
N ILE A 29 3.02 22.00 -20.03
CA ILE A 29 3.70 21.06 -19.16
C ILE A 29 3.03 21.25 -17.81
N GLU A 30 2.03 20.41 -17.54
CA GLU A 30 1.50 20.24 -16.20
C GLU A 30 2.70 19.97 -15.28
N LYS A 31 2.98 20.93 -14.39
CA LYS A 31 3.94 20.73 -13.31
C LYS A 31 3.39 19.59 -12.47
N LYS A 32 3.84 18.36 -12.73
CA LYS A 32 3.63 17.24 -11.81
C LYS A 32 4.23 17.68 -10.49
N THR A 33 3.35 18.03 -9.56
CA THR A 33 3.71 18.38 -8.20
C THR A 33 4.54 17.22 -7.67
N GLN A 34 5.78 17.55 -7.31
CA GLN A 34 6.73 16.59 -6.79
C GLN A 34 6.09 15.90 -5.58
N ASN A 35 6.27 14.57 -5.49
CA ASN A 35 5.82 13.75 -4.38
C ASN A 35 6.41 14.31 -3.07
N THR A 36 5.66 15.16 -2.38
CA THR A 36 5.92 15.50 -0.98
C THR A 36 5.83 14.19 -0.19
N PRO A 37 6.81 13.86 0.68
CA PRO A 37 6.71 12.70 1.55
C PRO A 37 5.62 12.98 2.60
N GLY A 38 4.39 12.63 2.24
CA GLY A 38 3.17 12.99 2.95
C GLY A 38 1.99 12.63 2.07
N ASN A 39 1.79 11.33 1.88
CA ASN A 39 0.75 10.77 1.02
C ASN A 39 -0.63 11.35 1.42
N LYS A 40 -1.46 11.67 0.43
CA LYS A 40 -2.84 12.21 0.57
C LYS A 40 -3.73 11.43 1.54
N LEU A 41 -3.33 10.19 1.88
CA LEU A 41 -3.93 9.36 2.92
C LEU A 41 -3.71 9.86 4.36
N PHE A 42 -2.53 10.39 4.69
CA PHE A 42 -2.24 10.88 6.05
C PHE A 42 -3.14 12.06 6.41
N HIS A 43 -3.39 12.97 5.48
CA HIS A 43 -4.34 14.06 5.69
C HIS A 43 -5.77 13.59 5.96
N LYS A 44 -6.22 12.44 5.46
CA LYS A 44 -7.61 12.03 5.67
C LYS A 44 -7.88 11.39 7.03
N LEU A 45 -6.83 10.93 7.73
CA LEU A 45 -6.91 10.46 9.12
C LEU A 45 -6.63 11.58 10.11
N ASP A 46 -5.74 12.53 9.78
CA ASP A 46 -5.39 13.67 10.66
C ASP A 46 -6.41 14.84 10.60
N ASN A 47 -7.18 15.00 9.51
CA ASN A 47 -8.20 16.07 9.41
C ASN A 47 -9.56 15.66 10.02
N ASP A 48 -9.62 14.56 10.75
CA ASP A 48 -10.85 14.12 11.45
C ASP A 48 -10.89 14.82 12.83
N ASP A 49 -11.33 16.07 12.84
CA ASP A 49 -11.30 16.99 13.99
C ASP A 49 -12.37 16.70 15.06
N GLY A 50 -12.60 15.43 15.38
CA GLY A 50 -13.49 15.07 16.49
C GLY A 50 -14.98 15.29 16.22
N SER A 51 -15.39 15.29 14.96
CA SER A 51 -16.81 15.08 14.62
C SER A 51 -17.16 13.59 14.78
N ASP A 52 -18.24 13.28 15.49
CA ASP A 52 -18.77 11.94 15.77
C ASP A 52 -19.28 11.19 14.51
N GLU A 53 -18.68 11.42 13.34
CA GLU A 53 -18.97 10.68 12.12
C GLU A 53 -18.25 9.33 12.15
N LYS A 54 -18.97 8.32 12.66
CA LYS A 54 -18.49 6.94 12.74
C LYS A 54 -17.93 6.45 11.39
N ILE A 55 -16.60 6.46 11.25
CA ILE A 55 -15.90 5.91 10.09
C ILE A 55 -16.28 4.43 9.95
N VAL A 56 -17.09 4.10 8.95
CA VAL A 56 -17.46 2.71 8.65
C VAL A 56 -16.27 2.05 7.93
N ILE A 57 -15.46 1.32 8.68
CA ILE A 57 -14.37 0.53 8.12
C ILE A 57 -14.97 -0.59 7.25
N GLU A 58 -14.62 -0.58 5.96
CA GLU A 58 -15.05 -1.60 5.01
C GLU A 58 -14.46 -2.98 5.41
N LYS A 59 -15.36 -3.93 5.65
CA LYS A 59 -15.02 -5.33 5.96
C LYS A 59 -14.80 -6.11 4.67
N VAL A 60 -14.11 -7.25 4.78
CA VAL A 60 -13.98 -8.19 3.66
C VAL A 60 -15.37 -8.66 3.22
N SER A 61 -15.62 -8.64 1.91
CA SER A 61 -16.86 -9.16 1.33
C SER A 61 -16.96 -10.68 1.51
N TYR A 62 -18.16 -11.16 1.84
CA TYR A 62 -18.45 -12.58 2.06
C TYR A 62 -17.98 -13.50 0.93
N ASN A 63 -18.13 -13.04 -0.33
CA ASN A 63 -17.71 -13.81 -1.50
C ASN A 63 -16.20 -14.06 -1.52
N VAL A 64 -15.40 -13.06 -1.12
CA VAL A 64 -13.94 -13.16 -1.07
C VAL A 64 -13.50 -14.11 0.04
N SER A 65 -14.13 -14.02 1.21
CA SER A 65 -13.88 -14.92 2.34
C SER A 65 -14.13 -16.39 1.97
N LYS A 66 -15.24 -16.65 1.27
CA LYS A 66 -15.59 -17.99 0.81
C LYS A 66 -14.63 -18.51 -0.28
N ASP A 67 -14.22 -17.66 -1.22
CA ASP A 67 -13.25 -18.02 -2.27
C ASP A 67 -11.87 -18.39 -1.70
N ILE A 68 -11.39 -17.65 -0.69
CA ILE A 68 -10.13 -17.97 -0.02
C ILE A 68 -10.24 -19.33 0.69
N GLN A 69 -11.37 -19.60 1.34
CA GLN A 69 -11.58 -20.87 2.04
C GLN A 69 -11.63 -22.06 1.07
N THR A 70 -12.32 -21.94 -0.07
CA THR A 70 -12.37 -22.99 -1.08
C THR A 70 -10.99 -23.26 -1.68
N LYS A 71 -10.25 -22.20 -2.05
CA LYS A 71 -8.88 -22.31 -2.54
C LYS A 71 -7.94 -22.96 -1.53
N ARG A 72 -8.06 -22.62 -0.23
CA ARG A 72 -7.28 -23.26 0.83
C ARG A 72 -7.54 -24.76 0.91
N ASN A 73 -8.81 -25.18 0.81
CA ASN A 73 -9.20 -26.59 0.81
C ASN A 73 -8.66 -27.32 -0.44
N MET A 74 -8.71 -26.70 -1.62
CA MET A 74 -8.13 -27.24 -2.86
C MET A 74 -6.61 -27.41 -2.76
N ALA A 75 -5.93 -26.46 -2.11
CA ALA A 75 -4.49 -26.54 -1.84
C ALA A 75 -4.11 -27.57 -0.76
N LYS A 76 -5.09 -28.20 -0.10
CA LYS A 76 -4.91 -29.15 1.02
C LYS A 76 -4.04 -28.60 2.16
N LEU A 77 -4.18 -27.30 2.46
CA LEU A 77 -3.45 -26.62 3.53
C LEU A 77 -4.35 -26.38 4.75
N SER A 78 -3.80 -26.53 5.96
CA SER A 78 -4.48 -26.02 7.15
C SER A 78 -4.35 -24.49 7.25
N GLN A 79 -5.22 -23.83 8.03
CA GLN A 79 -5.09 -22.40 8.31
C GLN A 79 -3.73 -22.06 8.94
N LYS A 80 -3.21 -22.95 9.79
CA LYS A 80 -1.91 -22.81 10.44
C LYS A 80 -0.76 -22.90 9.44
N ASP A 81 -0.85 -23.81 8.48
CA ASP A 81 0.17 -23.95 7.44
C ASP A 81 0.18 -22.75 6.50
N LEU A 82 -1.01 -22.27 6.10
CA LEU A 82 -1.14 -21.05 5.30
C LEU A 82 -0.53 -19.84 6.02
N ALA A 83 -0.86 -19.68 7.30
CA ALA A 83 -0.31 -18.62 8.16
C ALA A 83 1.22 -18.70 8.26
N LYS A 84 1.77 -19.90 8.48
CA LYS A 84 3.22 -20.13 8.55
C LYS A 84 3.93 -19.75 7.24
N ASN A 85 3.38 -20.12 6.10
CA ASN A 85 3.97 -19.83 4.79
C ASN A 85 3.92 -18.34 4.42
N LEU A 86 2.91 -17.61 4.92
CA LEU A 86 2.75 -16.18 4.64
C LEU A 86 3.38 -15.26 5.70
N ASN A 87 3.95 -15.84 6.75
CA ASN A 87 4.45 -15.15 7.95
C ASN A 87 3.38 -14.27 8.61
N LEU A 88 2.17 -14.82 8.74
CA LEU A 88 1.02 -14.14 9.36
C LEU A 88 0.59 -14.88 10.62
N PRO A 89 0.00 -14.19 11.60
CA PRO A 89 -0.68 -14.84 12.71
C PRO A 89 -1.94 -15.57 12.22
N VAL A 90 -2.23 -16.73 12.82
CA VAL A 90 -3.37 -17.58 12.43
C VAL A 90 -4.70 -16.83 12.57
N ASN A 91 -4.85 -16.01 13.61
CA ASN A 91 -6.07 -15.23 13.86
C ASN A 91 -6.47 -14.36 12.66
N ILE A 92 -5.50 -13.75 11.97
CA ILE A 92 -5.80 -12.90 10.79
C ILE A 92 -6.37 -13.74 9.65
N ILE A 93 -5.84 -14.95 9.41
CA ILE A 93 -6.39 -15.85 8.39
C ILE A 93 -7.82 -16.27 8.76
N THR A 94 -8.04 -16.62 10.02
CA THR A 94 -9.38 -16.98 10.53
C THR A 94 -10.36 -15.82 10.39
N ASP A 95 -9.94 -14.58 10.69
CA ASP A 95 -10.79 -13.40 10.57
C ASP A 95 -11.10 -13.03 9.11
N ILE A 96 -10.17 -13.31 8.19
CA ILE A 96 -10.40 -13.14 6.74
C ILE A 96 -11.40 -14.17 6.23
N GLU A 97 -11.23 -15.45 6.58
CA GLU A 97 -12.18 -16.51 6.18
C GLU A 97 -13.57 -16.31 6.80
N ASN A 98 -13.67 -15.64 7.96
CA ASN A 98 -14.93 -15.30 8.62
C ASN A 98 -15.53 -13.95 8.18
N GLY A 99 -14.84 -13.17 7.33
CA GLY A 99 -15.30 -11.85 6.89
C GLY A 99 -15.28 -10.75 7.97
N LYS A 100 -14.55 -10.98 9.08
CA LYS A 100 -14.40 -10.03 10.20
C LYS A 100 -13.23 -9.07 10.01
N SER A 101 -12.24 -9.48 9.21
CA SER A 101 -11.05 -8.67 8.94
C SER A 101 -11.40 -7.38 8.17
N THR A 102 -10.62 -6.34 8.42
CA THR A 102 -10.56 -5.15 7.58
C THR A 102 -10.19 -5.54 6.14
N ASN A 103 -10.78 -4.85 5.14
CA ASN A 103 -10.49 -5.08 3.73
C ASN A 103 -9.08 -4.63 3.34
N ASN A 104 -8.06 -5.42 3.71
CA ASN A 104 -6.70 -5.22 3.24
C ASN A 104 -6.48 -5.93 1.91
N LYS A 105 -6.73 -5.20 0.81
CA LYS A 105 -6.59 -5.71 -0.57
C LYS A 105 -5.20 -6.30 -0.85
N GLY A 106 -4.14 -5.73 -0.28
CA GLY A 106 -2.77 -6.23 -0.47
C GLY A 106 -2.56 -7.61 0.16
N LEU A 107 -3.09 -7.81 1.37
CA LEU A 107 -3.04 -9.08 2.07
C LEU A 107 -3.83 -10.17 1.34
N ILE A 108 -5.04 -9.84 0.91
CA ILE A 108 -5.93 -10.73 0.13
C ILE A 108 -5.24 -11.17 -1.16
N ASN A 109 -4.63 -10.23 -1.89
CA ASN A 109 -3.90 -10.53 -3.12
C ASN A 109 -2.70 -11.45 -2.88
N LYS A 110 -1.96 -11.24 -1.78
CA LYS A 110 -0.84 -12.11 -1.40
C LYS A 110 -1.31 -13.54 -1.10
N ILE A 111 -2.40 -13.69 -0.35
CA ILE A 111 -3.02 -14.99 -0.04
C ILE A 111 -3.46 -15.68 -1.33
N ASN A 112 -4.21 -14.99 -2.19
CA ASN A 112 -4.68 -15.53 -3.47
C ASN A 112 -3.54 -16.02 -4.34
N LYS A 113 -2.51 -15.19 -4.55
CA LYS A 113 -1.34 -15.56 -5.37
C LYS A 113 -0.63 -16.81 -4.85
N PHE A 114 -0.51 -16.94 -3.53
CA PHE A 114 0.11 -18.11 -2.91
C PHE A 114 -0.74 -19.37 -3.11
N LEU A 115 -2.05 -19.27 -2.85
CA LEU A 115 -2.99 -20.38 -3.02
C LEU A 115 -3.08 -20.83 -4.48
N ASP A 116 -3.20 -19.89 -5.43
CA ASP A 116 -3.28 -20.19 -6.87
C ASP A 116 -2.00 -20.90 -7.35
N SER A 117 -0.83 -20.46 -6.88
CA SER A 117 0.46 -21.12 -7.19
C SER A 117 0.52 -22.54 -6.64
N LYS A 118 -0.02 -22.77 -5.44
CA LYS A 118 -0.03 -24.10 -4.82
C LYS A 118 -1.00 -25.05 -5.51
N ILE A 119 -2.18 -24.58 -5.89
CA ILE A 119 -3.18 -25.35 -6.64
C ILE A 119 -2.60 -25.76 -8.00
N LYS A 120 -1.94 -24.84 -8.71
CA LYS A 120 -1.31 -25.13 -10.00
C LYS A 120 -0.24 -26.23 -9.91
N ASN A 121 0.50 -26.30 -8.80
CA ASN A 121 1.53 -27.33 -8.62
C ASN A 121 0.97 -28.71 -8.22
N ASN A 122 -0.29 -28.77 -7.77
CA ASN A 122 -0.96 -30.01 -7.35
C ASN A 122 -1.82 -30.64 -8.46
N ASN A 123 -1.99 -29.95 -9.59
CA ASN A 123 -2.69 -30.40 -10.80
C ASN A 123 -1.67 -30.82 -11.85
#